data_AF-A0A268BVY3-F1
#
_entry.id   AF-A0A268BVY3-F1
#
_cell.length_a   1.000
_cell.length_b   1.000
_cell.length_c   1.000
_cell.angle_alpha   90.00
_cell.angle_beta   90.00
_cell.angle_gamma   90.00
#
_symmetry.space_group_name_H-M   'P 1'
#
loop_
_entity.id
_entity.type
_entity.pdbx_description
1 polymer ?
#
loop_
_entity_poly.entity_id
_entity_poly.type
_entity_poly.pdbx_seq_one_letter_code
_entity_poly.pdbx_strand_id
1 'polypeptide(L)'
;MSTISKNAVLPEKRPSEDMKSNKQFLYPSYLLENQLMDAVQNGDLNEALSIIESLSTSERPKYAFQPLRSAKNQLISICTLYTRAILRGGASQEVASTLNMTYMLEIENCQTEQELSDLEYDMLVRFIEGLNKSRATQYSNIINEAIAYIQSHILEDLSLQAISSHCKVNPSYLSHLFKKEVGVSTVQFINQKKIEESKYFLLHTNQSIADLAKKFNFCNQSYFTAQFKYYTSMTPKQFRDSRPI
;
A
#
# COMPACT_ATOMS: atom_id res chain seq x y z
N MET A 1 -38.22 -2.10 25.38
CA MET A 1 -37.72 -1.77 26.72
C MET A 1 -36.90 -2.95 27.24
N SER A 2 -35.78 -2.66 27.92
CA SER A 2 -34.93 -3.58 28.71
C SER A 2 -34.02 -4.54 27.92
N THR A 3 -32.72 -4.69 28.14
CA THR A 3 -31.75 -4.04 29.07
C THR A 3 -30.35 -4.38 28.54
N ILE A 4 -29.45 -3.41 28.53
CA ILE A 4 -28.02 -3.60 28.27
C ILE A 4 -27.43 -4.38 29.46
N SER A 5 -26.91 -5.59 29.24
CA SER A 5 -26.14 -6.31 30.26
C SER A 5 -24.66 -5.94 30.13
N LYS A 6 -24.24 -5.01 30.99
CA LYS A 6 -22.83 -4.83 31.39
C LYS A 6 -22.41 -6.08 32.16
N ASN A 7 -21.39 -6.79 31.69
CA ASN A 7 -20.38 -7.50 32.50
C ASN A 7 -19.48 -8.36 31.60
N ALA A 8 -18.39 -7.76 31.09
CA ALA A 8 -17.20 -8.53 30.73
C ALA A 8 -16.20 -8.36 31.87
N VAL A 9 -16.20 -9.33 32.78
CA VAL A 9 -15.23 -9.44 33.87
C VAL A 9 -13.87 -9.74 33.22
N LEU A 10 -12.92 -8.81 33.32
CA LEU A 10 -11.52 -9.07 33.01
C LEU A 10 -11.02 -10.16 33.98
N PRO A 11 -10.31 -11.20 33.53
CA PRO A 11 -9.86 -12.27 34.41
C PRO A 11 -8.96 -11.73 35.54
N GLU A 12 -9.30 -12.13 36.77
CA GLU A 12 -8.57 -11.80 37.99
C GLU A 12 -7.21 -12.49 38.03
N LYS A 13 -6.16 -11.70 38.28
CA LYS A 13 -4.72 -12.02 38.30
C LYS A 13 -4.01 -12.09 36.95
N ARG A 14 -3.76 -10.89 36.40
CA ARG A 14 -2.54 -10.60 35.64
C ARG A 14 -1.31 -10.73 36.57
N PRO A 15 -0.12 -11.11 36.06
CA PRO A 15 1.11 -11.09 36.84
C PRO A 15 1.46 -9.64 37.19
N SER A 16 0.89 -9.10 38.27
CA SER A 16 0.96 -7.68 38.61
C SER A 16 1.00 -7.42 40.11
N GLU A 17 1.72 -8.24 40.88
CA GLU A 17 1.96 -7.93 42.30
C GLU A 17 3.40 -7.46 42.60
N ASP A 18 4.37 -7.69 41.71
CA ASP A 18 5.75 -7.17 41.89
C ASP A 18 6.07 -5.86 41.13
N MET A 19 5.13 -5.30 40.36
CA MET A 19 5.31 -3.99 39.69
C MET A 19 4.97 -2.78 40.58
N LYS A 20 4.71 -2.98 41.87
CA LYS A 20 4.36 -1.92 42.83
C LYS A 20 5.57 -1.43 43.65
N SER A 21 6.71 -1.20 43.00
CA SER A 21 7.74 -0.29 43.53
C SER A 21 8.80 0.00 42.47
N ASN A 22 8.44 0.73 41.42
CA ASN A 22 9.48 1.53 40.78
C ASN A 22 8.88 2.80 40.22
N LYS A 23 9.49 3.91 40.62
CA LYS A 23 9.12 5.28 40.28
C LYS A 23 8.76 5.38 38.80
N GLN A 24 7.55 5.86 38.53
CA GLN A 24 7.23 6.67 37.36
C GLN A 24 8.02 6.27 36.11
N PHE A 25 7.71 5.10 35.55
CA PHE A 25 8.25 4.68 34.26
C PHE A 25 7.97 5.80 33.26
N LEU A 26 9.01 6.57 32.93
CA LEU A 26 9.02 7.47 31.79
C LEU A 26 8.90 6.56 30.58
N TYR A 27 7.66 6.25 30.19
CA TYR A 27 7.39 5.99 28.79
C TYR A 27 8.06 7.12 28.00
N PRO A 28 8.71 6.85 26.84
CA PRO A 28 8.77 7.86 25.78
C PRO A 28 7.42 8.54 25.80
N SER A 29 7.37 9.83 26.17
CA SER A 29 6.07 10.43 26.49
C SER A 29 5.14 10.10 25.33
N TYR A 30 3.91 9.67 25.57
CA TYR A 30 2.97 9.35 24.49
C TYR A 30 2.98 10.44 23.39
N LEU A 31 3.29 11.68 23.78
CA LEU A 31 3.67 12.79 22.91
C LEU A 31 4.87 12.52 21.97
N LEU A 32 6.04 12.11 22.45
CA LEU A 32 7.21 11.74 21.63
C LEU A 32 6.90 10.60 20.66
N GLU A 33 6.12 9.60 21.08
CA GLU A 33 5.66 8.54 20.17
C GLU A 33 4.80 9.11 19.04
N ASN A 34 3.83 9.96 19.38
CA ASN A 34 2.99 10.63 18.37
C ASN A 34 3.83 11.54 17.45
N GLN A 35 4.79 12.29 17.99
CA GLN A 35 5.69 13.14 17.20
C GLN A 35 6.52 12.30 16.22
N LEU A 36 7.06 11.16 16.67
CA LEU A 36 7.78 10.24 15.80
C LEU A 36 6.86 9.69 14.71
N MET A 37 5.63 9.31 15.06
CA MET A 37 4.65 8.83 14.07
C MET A 37 4.24 9.90 13.07
N ASP A 38 4.08 11.15 13.50
CA ASP A 38 3.77 12.28 12.63
C ASP A 38 4.92 12.55 11.66
N ALA A 39 6.17 12.54 12.14
CA ALA A 39 7.36 12.69 11.31
C ALA A 39 7.44 11.56 10.25
N VAL A 40 7.24 10.30 10.66
CA VAL A 40 7.20 9.15 9.74
C VAL A 40 6.05 9.25 8.75
N GLN A 41 4.86 9.64 9.20
CA GLN A 41 3.69 9.84 8.34
C GLN A 41 3.95 10.95 7.30
N ASN A 42 4.68 11.99 7.67
CA ASN A 42 5.04 13.09 6.78
C ASN A 42 6.28 12.80 5.92
N GLY A 43 7.00 11.72 6.21
CA GLY A 43 8.22 11.35 5.49
C GLY A 43 9.42 12.24 5.82
N ASP A 44 9.39 12.92 6.98
CA ASP A 44 10.47 13.78 7.45
C ASP A 44 11.51 12.94 8.20
N LEU A 45 12.56 12.55 7.47
CA LEU A 45 13.63 11.73 8.02
C LEU A 45 14.45 12.47 9.09
N ASN A 46 14.68 13.78 8.90
CA ASN A 46 15.53 14.54 9.81
C ASN A 46 14.85 14.71 11.17
N GLU A 47 13.56 15.06 11.16
CA GLU A 47 12.77 15.17 12.38
C GLU A 47 12.69 13.83 13.10
N ALA A 48 12.37 12.75 12.38
CA ALA A 48 12.25 11.41 12.96
C ALA A 48 13.57 10.92 13.60
N LEU A 49 14.71 11.14 12.94
CA LEU A 49 16.03 10.78 13.48
C LEU A 49 16.35 11.57 14.76
N SER A 50 16.06 12.87 14.78
CA SER A 50 16.28 13.69 15.98
C SER A 50 15.48 13.18 17.18
N ILE A 51 14.27 12.68 16.94
CA ILE A 51 13.40 12.12 17.99
C ILE A 51 13.99 10.80 18.49
N ILE A 52 14.40 9.89 17.62
CA ILE A 52 15.05 8.63 18.04
C ILE A 52 16.33 8.89 18.82
N GLU A 53 17.16 9.85 18.40
CA GLU A 53 18.37 10.24 19.12
C GLU A 53 18.06 10.81 20.52
N SER A 54 16.97 11.58 20.66
CA SER A 54 16.53 12.03 21.98
C SER A 54 16.05 10.86 22.86
N LEU A 55 15.44 9.85 22.25
CA LEU A 55 14.91 8.65 22.94
C LEU A 55 16.01 7.65 23.33
N SER A 56 17.13 7.60 22.61
CA SER A 56 18.27 6.73 22.95
C SER A 56 18.91 7.09 24.29
N THR A 57 18.71 8.33 24.76
CA THR A 57 19.20 8.81 26.07
C THR A 57 18.24 8.54 27.24
N SER A 58 17.04 8.04 26.97
CA SER A 58 15.98 7.80 27.97
C SER A 58 15.82 6.31 28.31
N GLU A 59 15.42 5.99 29.54
CA GLU A 59 15.06 4.61 29.91
C GLU A 59 13.88 4.11 29.08
N ARG A 60 14.05 2.99 28.38
CA ARG A 60 12.99 2.38 27.56
C ARG A 60 12.04 1.53 28.42
N PRO A 61 10.76 1.40 28.04
CA PRO A 61 9.82 0.56 28.76
C PRO A 61 10.25 -0.92 28.73
N LYS A 62 10.05 -1.63 29.84
CA LYS A 62 10.34 -3.07 29.92
C LYS A 62 9.14 -3.89 29.51
N TYR A 63 9.20 -4.52 28.33
CA TYR A 63 8.18 -5.39 27.75
C TYR A 63 8.42 -6.90 28.03
N ALA A 64 9.54 -7.24 28.68
CA ALA A 64 9.85 -8.59 29.16
C ALA A 64 10.90 -8.54 30.29
N PHE A 65 11.07 -9.66 31.01
CA PHE A 65 12.09 -9.79 32.06
C PHE A 65 13.52 -9.88 31.52
N GLN A 66 13.70 -10.47 30.33
CA GLN A 66 14.99 -10.52 29.65
C GLN A 66 15.20 -9.27 28.79
N PRO A 67 16.32 -8.55 28.94
CA PRO A 67 16.59 -7.29 28.22
C PRO A 67 16.43 -7.40 26.70
N LEU A 68 17.10 -8.38 26.07
CA LEU A 68 16.98 -8.62 24.63
C LEU A 68 15.54 -8.87 24.18
N ARG A 69 14.79 -9.70 24.92
CA ARG A 69 13.39 -10.00 24.59
C ARG A 69 12.48 -8.79 24.76
N SER A 70 12.76 -7.95 25.75
CA SER A 70 12.06 -6.68 25.96
C SER A 70 12.28 -5.74 24.78
N ALA A 71 13.53 -5.60 24.33
CA ALA A 71 13.89 -4.77 23.19
C ALA A 71 13.23 -5.27 21.88
N LYS A 72 13.21 -6.58 21.63
CA LYS A 72 12.49 -7.18 20.48
C LYS A 72 11.00 -6.84 20.49
N ASN A 73 10.33 -7.03 21.62
CA ASN A 73 8.90 -6.75 21.75
C ASN A 73 8.58 -5.26 21.49
N GLN A 74 9.44 -4.36 21.98
CA GLN A 74 9.32 -2.94 21.71
C GLN A 74 9.45 -2.65 20.21
N LEU A 75 10.49 -3.18 19.57
CA LEU A 75 10.79 -2.88 18.18
C LEU A 75 9.72 -3.45 17.22
N ILE A 76 9.12 -4.60 17.54
CA ILE A 76 7.94 -5.14 16.83
C ILE A 76 6.75 -4.18 16.93
N SER A 77 6.54 -3.59 18.11
CA SER A 77 5.47 -2.61 18.32
C SER A 77 5.73 -1.35 17.49
N ILE A 78 6.96 -0.84 17.49
CA ILE A 78 7.38 0.31 16.67
C ILE A 78 7.22 0.01 15.17
N CYS A 79 7.65 -1.17 14.70
CA CYS A 79 7.48 -1.60 13.31
C CYS A 79 6.00 -1.59 12.88
N THR A 80 5.11 -2.04 13.76
CA THR A 80 3.67 -1.98 13.54
C THR A 80 3.18 -0.53 13.43
N LEU A 81 3.66 0.35 14.31
CA LEU A 81 3.28 1.77 14.29
C LEU A 81 3.80 2.50 13.04
N TYR A 82 5.06 2.28 12.64
CA TYR A 82 5.62 2.81 11.39
C TYR A 82 4.81 2.34 10.19
N THR A 83 4.42 1.07 10.14
CA THR A 83 3.55 0.53 9.09
C THR A 83 2.25 1.31 8.97
N ARG A 84 1.62 1.67 10.10
CA ARG A 84 0.40 2.48 10.09
C ARG A 84 0.66 3.93 9.71
N ALA A 85 1.76 4.51 10.17
CA ALA A 85 2.16 5.87 9.83
C ALA A 85 2.43 6.02 8.33
N ILE A 86 3.21 5.13 7.71
CA ILE A 86 3.48 5.21 6.27
C ILE A 86 2.23 4.97 5.42
N LEU A 87 1.33 4.06 5.84
CA LEU A 87 0.05 3.86 5.15
C LEU A 87 -0.82 5.12 5.20
N ARG A 88 -0.93 5.77 6.37
CA ARG A 88 -1.61 7.07 6.50
C ARG A 88 -0.91 8.16 5.70
N GLY A 89 0.40 8.07 5.56
CA GLY A 89 1.22 8.95 4.74
C GLY A 89 1.04 8.76 3.23
N GLY A 90 0.38 7.69 2.79
CA GLY A 90 0.15 7.40 1.37
C GLY A 90 1.09 6.35 0.78
N ALA A 91 1.80 5.56 1.58
CA ALA A 91 2.52 4.38 1.08
C ALA A 91 1.54 3.36 0.49
N SER A 92 1.98 2.59 -0.53
CA SER A 92 1.16 1.49 -1.04
C SER A 92 1.08 0.36 -0.01
N GLN A 93 -0.03 -0.39 -0.02
CA GLN A 93 -0.20 -1.54 0.88
C GLN A 93 0.88 -2.61 0.65
N GLU A 94 1.33 -2.80 -0.60
CA GLU A 94 2.39 -3.73 -0.94
C GLU A 94 3.72 -3.33 -0.30
N VAL A 95 4.12 -2.07 -0.42
CA VAL A 95 5.36 -1.55 0.19
C VAL A 95 5.30 -1.67 1.72
N ALA A 96 4.20 -1.24 2.33
CA ALA A 96 4.04 -1.30 3.77
C ALA A 96 4.04 -2.74 4.32
N SER A 97 3.38 -3.67 3.63
CA SER A 97 3.33 -5.07 4.05
C SER A 97 4.69 -5.76 3.90
N THR A 98 5.41 -5.46 2.82
CA THR A 98 6.75 -6.01 2.57
C THR A 98 7.73 -5.55 3.65
N LEU A 99 7.79 -4.23 3.93
CA LEU A 99 8.64 -3.68 4.98
C LEU A 99 8.30 -4.28 6.35
N ASN A 100 7.02 -4.33 6.71
CA ASN A 100 6.59 -4.91 7.97
C ASN A 100 7.06 -6.37 8.13
N MET A 101 6.88 -7.20 7.10
CA MET A 101 7.29 -8.60 7.14
C MET A 101 8.82 -8.75 7.25
N THR A 102 9.56 -8.00 6.44
CA THR A 102 11.04 -8.02 6.46
C THR A 102 11.57 -7.69 7.85
N TYR A 103 11.14 -6.56 8.43
CA TYR A 103 11.67 -6.12 9.71
C TYR A 103 11.17 -6.97 10.89
N MET A 104 9.96 -7.55 10.83
CA MET A 104 9.54 -8.53 11.85
C MET A 104 10.49 -9.73 11.92
N LEU A 105 10.92 -10.25 10.76
CA LEU A 105 11.87 -11.36 10.68
C LEU A 105 13.29 -10.95 11.10
N GLU A 106 13.75 -9.76 10.72
CA GLU A 106 15.07 -9.26 11.13
C GLU A 106 15.15 -9.06 12.65
N ILE A 107 14.11 -8.47 13.26
CA ILE A 107 14.01 -8.30 14.71
C ILE A 107 14.06 -9.67 15.43
N GLU A 108 13.36 -10.68 14.89
CA GLU A 108 13.37 -12.03 15.44
C GLU A 108 14.79 -12.63 15.46
N ASN A 109 15.58 -12.36 14.41
CA ASN A 109 16.90 -12.92 14.21
C ASN A 109 18.03 -12.23 15.01
N CYS A 110 17.84 -10.99 15.46
CA CYS A 110 18.85 -10.29 16.28
C CYS A 110 19.19 -11.05 17.57
N GLN A 111 20.47 -11.11 17.92
CA GLN A 111 20.97 -11.83 19.11
C GLN A 111 21.50 -10.87 20.19
N THR A 112 21.67 -9.58 19.87
CA THR A 112 22.19 -8.58 20.81
C THR A 112 21.32 -7.31 20.81
N GLU A 113 21.38 -6.54 21.91
CA GLU A 113 20.70 -5.25 22.00
C GLU A 113 21.32 -4.20 21.06
N GLN A 114 22.62 -4.32 20.78
CA GLN A 114 23.29 -3.45 19.81
C GLN A 114 22.75 -3.67 18.40
N GLU A 115 22.60 -4.92 17.96
CA GLU A 115 21.99 -5.24 16.65
C GLU A 115 20.57 -4.68 16.54
N LEU A 116 19.78 -4.73 17.61
CA LEU A 116 18.43 -4.15 17.60
C LEU A 116 18.44 -2.63 17.52
N SER A 117 19.39 -1.98 18.19
CA SER A 117 19.56 -0.52 18.09
C SER A 117 19.92 -0.12 16.66
N ASP A 118 20.88 -0.81 16.04
CA ASP A 118 21.30 -0.53 14.66
C ASP A 118 20.15 -0.80 13.67
N LEU A 119 19.37 -1.86 13.91
CA LEU A 119 18.19 -2.21 13.11
C LEU A 119 17.07 -1.16 13.22
N GLU A 120 16.88 -0.54 14.39
CA GLU A 120 15.88 0.51 14.57
C GLU A 120 16.12 1.72 13.65
N TYR A 121 17.39 2.12 13.50
CA TYR A 121 17.79 3.21 12.61
C TYR A 121 17.55 2.86 11.14
N ASP A 122 18.01 1.69 10.69
CA ASP A 122 17.79 1.25 9.30
C ASP A 122 16.30 1.10 9.00
N MET A 123 15.53 0.51 9.92
CA MET A 123 14.08 0.39 9.82
C MET A 123 13.42 1.76 9.62
N LEU A 124 13.73 2.76 10.45
CA LEU A 124 13.16 4.10 10.27
C LEU A 124 13.44 4.65 8.87
N VAL A 125 14.71 4.59 8.44
CA VAL A 125 15.14 5.09 7.13
C VAL A 125 14.37 4.38 6.01
N ARG A 126 14.30 3.05 6.00
CA ARG A 126 13.62 2.30 4.93
C ARG A 126 12.12 2.52 4.88
N PHE A 127 11.47 2.69 6.02
CA PHE A 127 10.05 3.03 6.05
C PHE A 127 9.78 4.40 5.41
N ILE A 128 10.58 5.42 5.76
CA ILE A 128 10.44 6.75 5.18
C ILE A 128 10.82 6.78 3.69
N GLU A 129 11.89 6.09 3.29
CA GLU A 129 12.25 5.92 1.87
C GLU A 129 11.14 5.23 1.09
N GLY A 130 10.57 4.15 1.64
CA GLY A 130 9.46 3.40 1.04
C GLY A 130 8.21 4.26 0.87
N LEU A 131 7.89 5.09 1.86
CA LEU A 131 6.82 6.09 1.79
C LEU A 131 7.08 7.11 0.69
N ASN A 132 8.24 7.76 0.71
CA ASN A 132 8.57 8.83 -0.23
C ASN A 132 8.65 8.32 -1.67
N LYS A 133 9.17 7.11 -1.88
CA LYS A 133 9.13 6.42 -3.16
C LYS A 133 7.70 6.13 -3.59
N SER A 134 6.87 5.61 -2.69
CA SER A 134 5.46 5.33 -2.97
C SER A 134 4.70 6.61 -3.36
N ARG A 135 4.97 7.74 -2.70
CA ARG A 135 4.39 9.06 -3.03
C ARG A 135 4.88 9.57 -4.39
N ALA A 136 6.16 9.42 -4.69
CA ALA A 136 6.73 9.82 -5.97
C ALA A 136 6.18 8.98 -7.14
N THR A 137 5.77 7.74 -6.88
CA THR A 137 5.18 6.85 -7.88
C THR A 137 3.65 6.78 -7.83
N GLN A 138 3.00 7.38 -6.83
CA GLN A 138 1.54 7.39 -6.76
C GLN A 138 0.99 8.46 -7.67
N TYR A 139 0.01 8.06 -8.48
CA TYR A 139 -0.86 9.02 -9.13
C TYR A 139 -1.64 9.81 -8.07
N SER A 140 -2.06 11.01 -8.40
CA SER A 140 -2.98 11.79 -7.58
C SER A 140 -4.28 11.02 -7.32
N ASN A 141 -4.98 11.36 -6.25
CA ASN A 141 -6.25 10.71 -5.89
C ASN A 141 -7.26 10.71 -7.05
N ILE A 142 -7.32 11.80 -7.83
CA ILE A 142 -8.18 11.94 -9.00
C ILE A 142 -7.83 10.89 -10.05
N ILE A 143 -6.54 10.66 -10.30
CA ILE A 143 -6.09 9.67 -11.28
C ILE A 143 -6.26 8.24 -10.76
N ASN A 144 -6.01 7.98 -9.47
CA ASN A 144 -6.30 6.67 -8.88
C ASN A 144 -7.79 6.33 -8.96
N GLU A 145 -8.68 7.29 -8.66
CA GLU A 145 -10.13 7.14 -8.80
C GLU A 145 -10.53 6.91 -10.25
N ALA A 146 -9.95 7.66 -11.19
CA ALA A 146 -10.19 7.46 -12.62
C ALA A 146 -9.75 6.06 -13.10
N ILE A 147 -8.59 5.56 -12.65
CA ILE A 147 -8.10 4.22 -12.98
C ILE A 147 -9.02 3.15 -12.40
N ALA A 148 -9.43 3.27 -11.14
CA ALA A 148 -10.35 2.33 -10.50
C ALA A 148 -11.71 2.29 -11.23
N TYR A 149 -12.22 3.44 -11.64
CA TYR A 149 -13.45 3.54 -12.43
C TYR A 149 -13.30 2.85 -13.80
N ILE A 150 -12.19 3.10 -14.51
CA ILE A 150 -11.92 2.46 -15.81
C ILE A 150 -11.85 0.93 -15.67
N GLN A 151 -11.20 0.42 -14.64
CA GLN A 151 -11.05 -1.03 -14.42
C GLN A 151 -12.39 -1.70 -14.11
N SER A 152 -13.21 -1.08 -13.26
CA SER A 152 -14.53 -1.62 -12.90
C SER A 152 -15.54 -1.61 -14.05
N HIS A 153 -15.38 -0.71 -15.02
CA HIS A 153 -16.30 -0.53 -16.15
C HIS A 153 -15.63 -0.84 -17.50
N ILE A 154 -14.58 -1.67 -17.52
CA ILE A 154 -13.74 -1.89 -18.72
C ILE A 154 -14.50 -2.53 -19.90
N LEU A 155 -15.59 -3.25 -19.60
CA LEU A 155 -16.47 -3.90 -20.57
C LEU A 155 -17.65 -3.01 -21.00
N GLU A 156 -17.66 -1.75 -20.59
CA GLU A 156 -18.70 -0.77 -20.95
C GLU A 156 -18.18 0.23 -21.99
N ASP A 157 -19.07 1.11 -22.47
CA ASP A 157 -18.69 2.22 -23.32
C ASP A 157 -18.15 3.37 -22.47
N LEU A 158 -16.83 3.36 -22.28
CA LEU A 158 -16.12 4.35 -21.48
C LEU A 158 -15.78 5.59 -22.30
N SER A 159 -16.39 6.72 -21.94
CA SER A 159 -16.04 8.04 -22.45
C SER A 159 -15.26 8.86 -21.42
N LEU A 160 -14.44 9.81 -21.89
CA LEU A 160 -13.76 10.76 -21.00
C LEU A 160 -14.76 11.56 -20.15
N GLN A 161 -15.92 11.89 -20.71
CA GLN A 161 -17.03 12.54 -20.00
C GLN A 161 -17.53 11.70 -18.83
N ALA A 162 -17.71 10.39 -19.00
CA ALA A 162 -18.16 9.52 -17.91
C ALA A 162 -17.13 9.46 -16.78
N ILE A 163 -15.85 9.28 -17.11
CA ILE A 163 -14.76 9.16 -16.13
C ILE A 163 -14.60 10.49 -15.37
N SER A 164 -14.59 11.61 -16.08
CA SER A 164 -14.46 12.94 -15.45
C SER A 164 -15.66 13.30 -14.57
N SER A 165 -16.88 12.91 -14.97
CA SER A 165 -18.08 13.08 -14.14
C SER A 165 -18.01 12.27 -12.85
N HIS A 166 -17.52 11.01 -12.93
CA HIS A 166 -17.30 10.18 -11.75
C HIS A 166 -16.30 10.83 -10.78
N CYS A 167 -15.16 11.30 -11.30
CA CYS A 167 -14.12 11.98 -10.52
C CYS A 167 -14.45 13.44 -10.15
N LYS A 168 -15.65 13.95 -10.51
CA LYS A 168 -16.12 15.31 -10.23
C LYS A 168 -15.16 16.42 -10.71
N VAL A 169 -14.53 16.21 -11.86
CA VAL A 169 -13.64 17.19 -12.51
C VAL A 169 -14.06 17.45 -13.95
N ASN A 170 -13.54 18.52 -14.55
CA ASN A 170 -13.81 18.75 -15.97
C ASN A 170 -12.98 17.78 -16.85
N PRO A 171 -13.49 17.39 -18.04
CA PRO A 171 -12.82 16.44 -18.94
C PRO A 171 -11.41 16.86 -19.37
N SER A 172 -11.19 18.15 -19.63
CA SER A 172 -9.91 18.67 -20.12
C SER A 172 -8.82 18.57 -19.05
N TYR A 173 -9.17 18.93 -17.81
CA TYR A 173 -8.30 18.80 -16.65
C TYR A 173 -7.93 17.35 -16.39
N LEU A 174 -8.92 16.45 -16.39
CA LEU A 174 -8.66 15.01 -16.22
C LEU A 174 -7.72 14.50 -17.33
N SER A 175 -7.97 14.82 -18.59
CA SER A 175 -7.14 14.36 -19.71
C SER A 175 -5.69 14.84 -19.58
N HIS A 176 -5.49 16.11 -19.22
CA HIS A 176 -4.15 16.67 -19.04
C HIS A 176 -3.43 16.03 -17.85
N LEU A 177 -4.11 15.93 -16.71
CA LEU A 177 -3.56 15.33 -15.49
C LEU A 177 -3.23 13.85 -15.70
N PHE A 178 -4.12 13.10 -16.35
CA PHE A 178 -3.94 11.68 -16.64
C PHE A 178 -2.73 11.47 -17.54
N LYS A 179 -2.58 12.26 -18.61
CA LYS A 179 -1.40 12.16 -19.48
C LYS A 179 -0.11 12.56 -18.76
N LYS A 180 -0.16 13.57 -17.88
CA LYS A 180 1.00 14.04 -17.11
C LYS A 180 1.49 12.98 -16.12
N GLU A 181 0.58 12.34 -15.39
CA GLU A 181 0.92 11.41 -14.32
C GLU A 181 1.08 9.98 -14.82
N VAL A 182 0.19 9.51 -15.70
CA VAL A 182 0.19 8.13 -16.23
C VAL A 182 1.10 8.00 -17.47
N GLY A 183 1.46 9.11 -18.11
CA GLY A 183 2.35 9.16 -19.29
C GLY A 183 1.68 8.84 -20.62
N VAL A 184 0.43 8.33 -20.61
CA VAL A 184 -0.37 8.01 -21.80
C VAL A 184 -1.74 8.65 -21.73
N SER A 185 -2.40 8.80 -22.87
CA SER A 185 -3.78 9.30 -22.88
C SER A 185 -4.76 8.28 -22.27
N THR A 186 -5.88 8.78 -21.75
CA THR A 186 -6.95 7.94 -21.20
C THR A 186 -7.45 6.89 -22.21
N VAL A 187 -7.56 7.24 -23.49
CA VAL A 187 -7.97 6.32 -24.56
C VAL A 187 -6.95 5.20 -24.76
N GLN A 188 -5.66 5.53 -24.79
CA GLN A 188 -4.59 4.52 -24.90
C GLN A 188 -4.57 3.60 -23.68
N PHE A 189 -4.77 4.15 -22.48
CA PHE A 189 -4.84 3.36 -21.26
C PHE A 189 -6.03 2.38 -21.27
N ILE A 190 -7.22 2.85 -21.64
CA ILE A 190 -8.42 2.00 -21.76
C ILE A 190 -8.19 0.90 -22.79
N ASN A 191 -7.68 1.23 -23.99
CA ASN A 191 -7.41 0.24 -25.02
C ASN A 191 -6.39 -0.81 -24.56
N GLN A 192 -5.29 -0.38 -23.94
CA GLN A 192 -4.30 -1.29 -23.38
C GLN A 192 -4.94 -2.27 -22.39
N LYS A 193 -5.75 -1.76 -21.45
CA LYS A 193 -6.43 -2.60 -20.44
C LYS A 193 -7.43 -3.56 -21.07
N LYS A 194 -8.22 -3.11 -22.06
CA LYS A 194 -9.11 -3.99 -22.84
C LYS A 194 -8.32 -5.11 -23.54
N ILE A 195 -7.16 -4.80 -24.13
CA ILE A 195 -6.31 -5.81 -24.75
C ILE A 195 -5.77 -6.80 -23.71
N GLU A 196 -5.25 -6.31 -22.58
CA GLU A 196 -4.76 -7.15 -21.47
C GLU A 196 -5.82 -8.14 -20.99
N GLU A 197 -7.04 -7.67 -20.69
CA GLU A 197 -8.16 -8.51 -20.26
C GLU A 197 -8.61 -9.49 -21.35
N SER A 198 -8.60 -9.06 -22.62
CA SER A 198 -9.01 -9.92 -23.74
C SER A 198 -8.09 -11.15 -23.93
N LYS A 199 -6.83 -11.07 -23.49
CA LYS A 199 -5.88 -12.21 -23.55
C LYS A 199 -6.43 -13.41 -22.78
N TYR A 200 -7.06 -13.19 -21.63
CA TYR A 200 -7.67 -14.26 -20.84
C TYR A 200 -8.71 -15.02 -21.67
N PHE A 201 -9.64 -14.32 -22.31
CA PHE A 201 -10.68 -14.96 -23.13
C PHE A 201 -10.10 -15.66 -24.36
N LEU A 202 -9.05 -15.10 -24.96
CA LEU A 202 -8.35 -15.73 -26.08
C LEU A 202 -7.64 -17.03 -25.69
N LEU A 203 -7.21 -17.19 -24.44
CA LEU A 203 -6.55 -18.41 -23.97
C LEU A 203 -7.55 -19.45 -23.45
N HIS A 204 -8.64 -19.02 -22.82
CA HIS A 204 -9.52 -19.91 -22.04
C HIS A 204 -10.89 -20.17 -22.67
N THR A 205 -11.25 -19.51 -23.77
CA THR A 205 -12.59 -19.64 -24.40
C THR A 205 -12.52 -19.75 -25.91
N ASN A 206 -13.53 -20.34 -26.56
CA ASN A 206 -13.60 -20.43 -28.02
C ASN A 206 -14.44 -19.31 -28.67
N GLN A 207 -14.65 -18.19 -27.97
CA GLN A 207 -15.39 -17.05 -28.51
C GLN A 207 -14.75 -16.52 -29.80
N SER A 208 -15.57 -16.08 -30.76
CA SER A 208 -15.03 -15.54 -32.01
C SER A 208 -14.29 -14.22 -31.74
N ILE A 209 -13.35 -13.86 -32.61
CA ILE A 209 -12.63 -12.57 -32.48
C ILE A 209 -13.62 -11.40 -32.63
N ALA A 210 -14.68 -11.56 -33.44
CA ALA A 210 -15.77 -10.60 -33.58
C ALA A 210 -16.54 -10.41 -32.26
N ASP A 211 -16.89 -11.51 -31.58
CA ASP A 211 -17.62 -11.46 -30.32
C ASP A 211 -16.77 -10.81 -29.22
N LEU A 212 -15.47 -11.09 -29.18
CA LEU A 212 -14.55 -10.44 -28.25
C LEU A 212 -14.42 -8.94 -28.54
N ALA A 213 -14.29 -8.55 -29.80
CA ALA A 213 -14.27 -7.13 -30.17
C ALA A 213 -15.53 -6.41 -29.68
N LYS A 214 -16.71 -7.02 -29.86
CA LYS A 214 -17.99 -6.50 -29.36
C LYS A 214 -18.04 -6.48 -27.83
N LYS A 215 -17.61 -7.54 -27.16
CA LYS A 215 -17.59 -7.67 -25.69
C LYS A 215 -16.74 -6.59 -25.02
N PHE A 216 -15.63 -6.21 -25.63
CA PHE A 216 -14.75 -5.14 -25.15
C PHE A 216 -15.10 -3.75 -25.75
N ASN A 217 -16.28 -3.58 -26.36
CA ASN A 217 -16.73 -2.34 -26.99
C ASN A 217 -15.71 -1.72 -27.95
N PHE A 218 -15.09 -2.52 -28.79
CA PHE A 218 -14.39 -2.02 -29.97
C PHE A 218 -15.40 -1.82 -31.11
N CYS A 219 -15.24 -0.74 -31.87
CA CYS A 219 -16.16 -0.39 -32.96
C CYS A 219 -16.27 -1.47 -34.06
N ASN A 220 -15.21 -2.25 -34.26
CA ASN A 220 -15.21 -3.42 -35.14
C ASN A 220 -14.02 -4.35 -34.85
N GLN A 221 -14.08 -5.56 -35.41
CA GLN A 221 -13.04 -6.59 -35.28
C GLN A 221 -11.68 -6.14 -35.84
N SER A 222 -11.66 -5.38 -36.93
CA SER A 222 -10.42 -4.93 -37.57
C SER A 222 -9.64 -3.98 -36.66
N TYR A 223 -10.33 -3.05 -36.01
CA TYR A 223 -9.74 -2.12 -35.04
C TYR A 223 -9.25 -2.86 -33.80
N PHE A 224 -10.04 -3.79 -33.25
CA PHE A 224 -9.58 -4.66 -32.16
C PHE A 224 -8.29 -5.42 -32.54
N THR A 225 -8.26 -6.01 -33.73
CA THR A 225 -7.09 -6.77 -34.22
C THR A 225 -5.86 -5.87 -34.36
N ALA A 226 -6.04 -4.65 -34.88
CA ALA A 226 -4.95 -3.68 -35.01
C ALA A 226 -4.41 -3.23 -33.64
N GLN A 227 -5.29 -2.92 -32.68
CA GLN A 227 -4.89 -2.56 -31.31
C GLN A 227 -4.20 -3.75 -30.62
N PHE A 228 -4.76 -4.95 -30.72
CA PHE A 228 -4.17 -6.15 -30.14
C PHE A 228 -2.75 -6.39 -30.67
N LYS A 229 -2.55 -6.27 -31.99
CA LYS A 229 -1.23 -6.37 -32.61
C LYS A 229 -0.30 -5.25 -32.18
N TYR A 230 -0.78 -4.04 -32.04
CA TYR A 230 0.02 -2.91 -31.56
C TYR A 230 0.57 -3.15 -30.15
N TYR A 231 -0.24 -3.65 -29.22
CA TYR A 231 0.16 -3.85 -27.82
C TYR A 231 0.86 -5.19 -27.55
N THR A 232 0.70 -6.19 -28.41
CA THR A 232 1.21 -7.56 -28.16
C THR A 232 2.18 -8.07 -29.22
N SER A 233 2.38 -7.32 -30.30
CA SER A 233 3.11 -7.73 -31.51
C SER A 233 2.53 -8.94 -32.26
N MET A 234 1.40 -9.50 -31.79
CA MET A 234 0.72 -10.66 -32.38
C MET A 234 -0.73 -10.32 -32.72
N THR A 235 -1.31 -10.96 -33.72
CA THR A 235 -2.77 -10.87 -33.93
C THR A 235 -3.53 -11.68 -32.86
N PRO A 236 -4.80 -11.38 -32.56
CA PRO A 236 -5.61 -12.18 -31.63
C PRO A 236 -5.67 -13.66 -32.01
N LYS A 237 -5.65 -13.97 -33.31
CA LYS A 237 -5.62 -15.34 -33.83
C LYS A 237 -4.29 -16.02 -33.50
N GLN A 238 -3.16 -15.39 -33.84
CA GLN A 238 -1.83 -15.93 -33.52
C GLN A 238 -1.65 -16.13 -32.01
N PHE A 239 -2.15 -15.22 -31.18
CA PHE A 239 -2.11 -15.33 -29.72
C PHE A 239 -2.99 -16.47 -29.18
N ARG A 240 -4.09 -16.78 -29.86
CA ARG A 240 -4.93 -17.95 -29.54
C ARG A 240 -4.26 -19.26 -29.95
N ASP A 241 -3.58 -19.27 -31.09
CA ASP A 241 -2.89 -20.45 -31.59
C ASP A 241 -1.65 -20.79 -30.74
N SER A 242 -1.15 -19.86 -29.93
CA SER A 242 -0.08 -20.07 -28.95
C SER A 242 -0.55 -20.62 -27.59
N ARG A 243 -1.77 -21.15 -27.49
CA ARG A 243 -2.23 -21.83 -26.27
C ARG A 243 -1.29 -23.00 -25.94
N PRO A 244 -0.75 -23.08 -24.72
CA PRO A 244 -0.11 -24.32 -24.28
C PRO A 244 -1.16 -25.44 -24.31
N ILE A 245 -0.79 -26.56 -24.94
CA ILE A 245 -1.59 -27.79 -25.00
C ILE A 245 -1.78 -28.34 -23.58
#